data_AF-B9G051-F1
#
_entry.id   AF-B9G051-F1
#
_cell.length_a   1.000
_cell.length_b   1.000
_cell.length_c   1.000
_cell.angle_alpha   90.00
_cell.angle_beta   90.00
_cell.angle_gamma   90.00
#
_symmetry.space_group_name_H-M   'P 1'
#
loop_
_entity.id
_entity.type
_entity.pdbx_description
1 polymer ?
#
loop_
_entity_poly.entity_id
_entity_poly.type
_entity_poly.pdbx_seq_one_letter_code
_entity_poly.pdbx_strand_id
1 'polypeptide(L)'
;MDKYYEEDWTHYVLLLCSFKEQLQQHVRVHAMEAVMACWELEQNLQSLTGASPGEGTGATMSDGEDDQADSEANMYDPSLDGADNMGFGLPTESERSLMERVRQELKHELKQGYKEKLIDIREEILRKRRAGKLPGDTTSTLKAWWQSHAKWPYPTEEDKARLVQETGLQLKQINNWFINQRKRNWHSNPSSSTSVKTKRKRYQINLCTSVI
;
A
#
# COMPACT_ATOMS: atom_id res chain seq x y z
N MET A 1 19.03 58.54 -2.69
CA MET A 1 18.02 57.50 -2.94
C MET A 1 18.64 56.11 -2.88
N ASP A 2 19.85 55.92 -3.40
CA ASP A 2 20.47 54.59 -3.49
C ASP A 2 20.81 53.92 -2.15
N LYS A 3 21.22 54.68 -1.12
CA LYS A 3 21.52 54.12 0.21
C LYS A 3 20.33 53.45 0.91
N TYR A 4 19.12 53.96 0.70
CA TYR A 4 17.91 53.42 1.31
C TYR A 4 17.51 52.07 0.68
N TYR A 5 17.68 51.95 -0.64
CA TYR A 5 17.47 50.68 -1.35
C TYR A 5 18.56 49.64 -1.00
N GLU A 6 19.82 50.04 -0.85
CA GLU A 6 20.89 49.14 -0.39
C GLU A 6 20.62 48.60 1.03
N GLU A 7 20.18 49.46 1.95
CA GLU A 7 19.79 49.05 3.30
C GLU A 7 18.62 48.04 3.27
N ASP A 8 17.56 48.30 2.52
CA ASP A 8 16.42 47.38 2.42
C ASP A 8 16.80 46.02 1.80
N TRP A 9 17.65 46.02 0.77
CA TRP A 9 18.16 44.80 0.16
C TRP A 9 19.06 44.01 1.11
N THR A 10 19.89 44.67 1.92
CA THR A 10 20.73 43.98 2.91
C THR A 10 19.89 43.29 3.99
N HIS A 11 18.82 43.91 4.48
CA HIS A 11 17.90 43.29 5.43
C HIS A 11 17.21 42.06 4.82
N TYR A 12 16.78 42.15 3.56
CA TYR A 12 16.17 41.03 2.86
C TYR A 12 17.15 39.86 2.66
N VAL A 13 18.39 40.16 2.28
CA VAL A 13 19.45 39.14 2.13
C VAL A 13 19.76 38.47 3.47
N LEU A 14 19.90 39.24 4.55
CA LEU A 14 20.13 38.70 5.90
C LEU A 14 18.98 37.80 6.35
N LEU A 15 17.73 38.19 6.08
CA LEU A 15 16.55 37.39 6.38
C LEU A 15 16.54 36.06 5.59
N LEU A 16 16.88 36.09 4.30
CA LEU A 16 17.00 34.87 3.50
C LEU A 16 18.13 33.96 3.99
N CYS A 17 19.26 34.54 4.40
CA CYS A 17 20.35 33.79 5.01
C CYS A 17 19.91 33.10 6.30
N SER A 18 19.19 33.79 7.20
CA SER A 18 18.70 33.18 8.43
C SER A 18 17.70 32.06 8.16
N PHE A 19 16.79 32.22 7.18
CA PHE A 19 15.86 31.14 6.80
C PHE A 19 16.57 29.92 6.22
N LYS A 20 17.59 30.14 5.38
CA LYS A 20 18.42 29.07 4.82
C LYS A 20 19.12 28.29 5.94
N GLU A 21 19.73 28.99 6.89
CA GLU A 21 20.41 28.36 8.03
C GLU A 21 19.43 27.56 8.90
N GLN A 22 18.24 28.11 9.17
CA GLN A 22 17.20 27.45 9.94
C GLN A 22 16.72 26.16 9.26
N LEU A 23 16.47 26.20 7.95
CA LEU A 23 16.09 25.02 7.18
C LEU A 23 17.20 23.98 7.14
N GLN A 24 18.45 24.39 6.93
CA GLN A 24 19.59 23.49 6.96
C GLN A 24 19.77 22.84 8.33
N GLN A 25 19.60 23.59 9.43
CA GLN A 25 19.69 23.05 10.77
C GLN A 25 18.57 22.05 11.05
N HIS A 26 17.34 22.36 10.66
CA HIS A 26 16.19 21.47 10.80
C HIS A 26 16.41 20.14 10.06
N VAL A 27 16.90 20.18 8.82
CA VAL A 27 17.23 18.97 8.06
C VAL A 27 18.36 18.19 8.73
N ARG A 28 19.45 18.86 9.17
CA ARG A 28 20.59 18.19 9.83
C ARG A 28 20.16 17.47 11.10
N VAL A 29 19.40 18.13 11.97
CA VAL A 29 18.99 17.59 13.27
C VAL A 29 18.00 16.44 13.08
N HIS A 30 16.89 16.66 12.38
CA HIS A 30 15.86 15.63 12.30
C HIS A 30 16.23 14.45 11.41
N ALA A 31 17.05 14.66 10.37
CA ALA A 31 17.58 13.53 9.61
C ALA A 31 18.53 12.70 10.47
N MET A 32 19.39 13.34 11.28
CA MET A 32 20.29 12.63 12.19
C MET A 32 19.50 11.89 13.27
N GLU A 33 18.52 12.52 13.91
CA GLU A 33 17.64 11.89 14.91
C GLU A 33 16.91 10.68 14.33
N ALA A 34 16.38 10.78 13.11
CA ALA A 34 15.72 9.67 12.45
C ALA A 34 16.69 8.52 12.14
N VAL A 35 17.90 8.83 11.66
CA VAL A 35 18.93 7.81 11.40
C VAL A 35 19.36 7.12 12.70
N MET A 36 19.58 7.88 13.77
CA MET A 36 19.92 7.31 15.09
C MET A 36 18.78 6.44 15.62
N ALA A 37 17.52 6.87 15.53
CA ALA A 37 16.37 6.08 15.95
C ALA A 37 16.22 4.78 15.14
N CYS A 38 16.46 4.82 13.83
CA CYS A 38 16.49 3.62 12.99
C CYS A 38 17.60 2.66 13.44
N TRP A 39 18.80 3.19 13.70
CA TRP A 39 19.92 2.39 14.19
C TRP A 39 19.64 1.76 15.55
N GLU A 40 19.03 2.50 16.49
CA GLU A 40 18.61 1.97 17.80
C GLU A 40 17.57 0.85 17.67
N LEU A 41 16.58 1.00 16.78
CA LEU A 41 15.59 -0.04 16.51
C LEU A 41 16.25 -1.30 15.95
N GLU A 42 17.21 -1.16 15.03
CA GLU A 42 17.97 -2.28 14.49
C GLU A 42 18.77 -3.00 15.58
N GLN A 43 19.49 -2.27 16.44
CA GLN A 43 20.22 -2.87 17.55
C GLN A 43 19.29 -3.60 18.54
N ASN A 44 18.13 -3.02 18.86
CA ASN A 44 17.13 -3.65 19.73
C ASN A 44 16.57 -4.94 19.12
N LEU A 45 16.27 -4.95 17.81
CA LEU A 45 15.83 -6.15 17.09
C LEU A 45 16.93 -7.23 17.09
N GLN A 46 18.17 -6.83 16.86
CA GLN A 46 19.33 -7.72 16.83
C GLN A 46 19.58 -8.36 18.21
N SER A 47 19.41 -7.60 19.29
CA SER A 47 19.47 -8.11 20.66
C SER A 47 18.36 -9.12 20.99
N LEU A 48 17.13 -8.91 20.47
CA LEU A 48 16.00 -9.80 20.72
C LEU A 48 16.03 -11.08 19.87
N THR A 49 16.52 -11.00 18.64
CA THR A 49 16.42 -12.08 17.65
C THR A 49 17.74 -12.83 17.42
N GLY A 50 18.89 -12.25 17.80
CA GLY A 50 20.21 -12.82 17.53
C GLY A 50 20.61 -12.86 16.06
N ALA A 51 19.76 -12.37 15.15
CA ALA A 51 20.00 -12.37 13.72
C ALA A 51 20.72 -11.09 13.29
N SER A 52 21.93 -11.22 12.74
CA SER A 52 22.67 -10.11 12.16
C SER A 52 22.15 -9.78 10.75
N PRO A 53 21.84 -8.51 10.41
CA PRO A 53 21.32 -8.13 9.09
C PRO A 53 22.25 -8.37 7.88
N GLY A 54 23.40 -9.03 8.05
CA GLY A 54 24.43 -9.18 7.02
C GLY A 54 24.44 -10.46 6.21
N GLU A 55 23.70 -11.51 6.59
CA GLU A 55 23.77 -12.82 5.91
C GLU A 55 22.39 -13.31 5.50
N GLY A 56 21.84 -12.67 4.47
CA GLY A 56 20.77 -13.26 3.66
C GLY A 56 21.33 -14.41 2.83
N THR A 57 21.55 -15.58 3.45
CA THR A 57 21.58 -16.84 2.74
C THR A 57 20.25 -16.96 1.99
N GLY A 58 20.34 -17.02 0.67
CA GLY A 58 19.19 -17.20 -0.20
C GLY A 58 18.48 -18.50 0.19
N ALA A 59 17.34 -18.37 0.86
CA ALA A 59 16.36 -19.43 0.90
C ALA A 59 15.74 -19.52 -0.51
N THR A 60 16.45 -20.20 -1.41
CA THR A 60 15.84 -20.81 -2.59
C THR A 60 14.81 -21.78 -2.05
N MET A 61 13.52 -21.48 -2.25
CA MET A 61 12.47 -22.46 -2.06
C MET A 61 12.78 -23.63 -3.00
N SER A 62 13.28 -24.73 -2.43
CA SER A 62 13.44 -26.00 -3.15
C SER A 62 12.04 -26.47 -3.52
N ASP A 63 11.69 -26.25 -4.79
CA ASP A 63 10.51 -26.79 -5.44
C ASP A 63 10.76 -28.28 -5.62
N GLY A 64 10.26 -29.08 -4.67
CA GLY A 64 10.26 -30.54 -4.78
C GLY A 64 9.10 -30.97 -5.66
N GLU A 65 9.30 -30.89 -6.98
CA GLU A 65 8.49 -31.64 -7.95
C GLU A 65 8.97 -33.10 -7.94
N ASP A 66 8.38 -33.94 -7.07
CA ASP A 66 8.45 -35.40 -7.21
C ASP A 66 7.17 -35.87 -7.87
N ASP A 67 7.22 -35.95 -9.21
CA ASP A 67 6.39 -36.83 -10.02
C ASP A 67 7.36 -37.80 -10.71
N GLN A 68 7.68 -38.92 -10.04
CA GLN A 68 8.32 -40.06 -10.69
C GLN A 68 7.54 -41.32 -10.36
N ALA A 69 6.93 -41.83 -11.43
CA ALA A 69 6.14 -43.03 -11.52
C ALA A 69 6.86 -44.29 -11.01
N ASP A 70 6.03 -45.22 -10.54
CA ASP A 70 6.17 -46.68 -10.57
C ASP A 70 7.57 -47.22 -10.89
N SER A 71 8.19 -47.87 -9.90
CA SER A 71 9.12 -48.97 -10.13
C SER A 71 9.13 -49.89 -8.92
N GLU A 72 8.38 -50.98 -9.09
CA GLU A 72 8.74 -52.37 -8.80
C GLU A 72 9.49 -52.70 -7.48
N ALA A 73 8.79 -53.52 -6.68
CA ALA A 73 9.31 -54.72 -6.04
C ALA A 73 10.82 -54.73 -5.71
N ASN A 74 11.17 -54.50 -4.45
CA ASN A 74 12.41 -55.04 -3.89
C ASN A 74 12.17 -55.64 -2.50
N MET A 75 11.95 -56.96 -2.54
CA MET A 75 12.47 -57.99 -1.64
C MET A 75 13.12 -57.49 -0.33
N TYR A 76 12.43 -57.65 0.81
CA TYR A 76 13.08 -57.63 2.12
C TYR A 76 12.91 -58.99 2.80
N ASP A 77 14.06 -59.60 3.03
CA ASP A 77 14.32 -60.93 3.60
C ASP A 77 13.91 -61.02 5.08
N PRO A 78 13.10 -62.02 5.51
CA PRO A 78 12.72 -62.18 6.90
C PRO A 78 13.58 -63.25 7.58
N SER A 79 14.67 -62.84 8.25
CA SER A 79 15.27 -63.70 9.27
C SER A 79 16.14 -62.93 10.25
N LEU A 80 15.56 -62.52 11.39
CA LEU A 80 16.24 -62.67 12.67
C LEU A 80 15.25 -62.64 13.84
N ASP A 81 15.24 -63.73 14.59
CA ASP A 81 14.53 -63.94 15.85
C ASP A 81 14.77 -62.83 16.86
N GLY A 82 13.71 -62.39 17.54
CA GLY A 82 13.78 -61.45 18.64
C GLY A 82 12.43 -61.26 19.31
N ALA A 83 12.32 -61.77 20.53
CA ALA A 83 11.12 -61.84 21.35
C ALA A 83 10.49 -60.47 21.70
N ASP A 84 9.20 -60.52 22.02
CA ASP A 84 8.45 -59.66 22.93
C ASP A 84 8.41 -58.14 22.63
N ASN A 85 7.39 -57.70 21.90
CA ASN A 85 6.63 -56.49 22.29
C ASN A 85 5.27 -56.43 21.58
N MET A 86 4.20 -56.80 22.28
CA MET A 86 2.83 -56.60 21.81
C MET A 86 2.55 -55.12 21.58
N GLY A 87 2.32 -54.78 20.31
CA GLY A 87 1.36 -53.79 19.80
C GLY A 87 1.15 -52.48 20.56
N PHE A 88 1.70 -51.38 20.03
CA PHE A 88 1.00 -50.10 19.82
C PHE A 88 1.98 -49.13 19.16
N GLY A 89 1.64 -48.55 18.01
CA GLY A 89 2.48 -47.47 17.49
C GLY A 89 2.22 -47.02 16.06
N LEU A 90 1.60 -47.84 15.22
CA LEU A 90 1.23 -47.45 13.86
C LEU A 90 -0.29 -47.35 13.75
N PRO A 91 -0.84 -46.16 13.44
CA PRO A 91 -2.26 -46.02 13.16
C PRO A 91 -2.65 -46.99 12.05
N THR A 92 -3.73 -47.73 12.29
CA THR A 92 -4.38 -48.60 11.32
C THR A 92 -4.73 -47.80 10.06
N GLU A 93 -4.86 -48.46 8.91
CA GLU A 93 -5.26 -47.79 7.67
C GLU A 93 -6.59 -47.03 7.82
N SER A 94 -7.48 -47.53 8.67
CA SER A 94 -8.74 -46.88 9.02
C SER A 94 -8.53 -45.56 9.78
N GLU A 95 -7.59 -45.51 10.72
CA GLU A 95 -7.22 -44.30 11.47
C GLU A 95 -6.50 -43.29 10.56
N ARG A 96 -5.63 -43.76 9.65
CA ARG A 96 -4.97 -42.89 8.66
C ARG A 96 -5.98 -42.24 7.71
N SER A 97 -6.95 -43.03 7.23
CA SER A 97 -8.03 -42.54 6.37
C SER A 97 -8.92 -41.53 7.09
N LEU A 98 -9.19 -41.73 8.39
CA LEU A 98 -9.93 -40.78 9.22
C LEU A 98 -9.14 -39.47 9.40
N MET A 99 -7.85 -39.55 9.72
CA MET A 99 -7.01 -38.35 9.87
C MET A 99 -6.91 -37.55 8.57
N GLU A 100 -6.82 -38.20 7.42
CA GLU A 100 -6.78 -37.50 6.12
C GLU A 100 -8.12 -36.82 5.78
N ARG A 101 -9.26 -37.46 6.08
CA ARG A 101 -10.58 -36.82 5.95
C ARG A 101 -10.70 -35.58 6.84
N VAL A 102 -10.35 -35.69 8.12
CA VAL A 102 -10.38 -34.58 9.08
C VAL A 102 -9.46 -33.43 8.62
N ARG A 103 -8.26 -33.75 8.12
CA ARG A 103 -7.32 -32.78 7.56
C ARG A 103 -7.89 -32.05 6.34
N GLN A 104 -8.58 -32.77 5.45
CA GLN A 104 -9.22 -32.19 4.28
C GLN A 104 -10.41 -31.29 4.66
N GLU A 105 -11.22 -31.69 5.63
CA GLU A 105 -12.32 -30.89 6.16
C GLU A 105 -11.82 -29.60 6.80
N LEU A 106 -10.83 -29.67 7.69
CA LEU A 106 -10.19 -28.50 8.30
C LEU A 106 -9.59 -27.57 7.25
N LYS A 107 -8.90 -28.11 6.23
CA LYS A 107 -8.34 -27.33 5.13
C LYS A 107 -9.44 -26.64 4.31
N HIS A 108 -10.56 -27.32 4.09
CA HIS A 108 -11.72 -26.75 3.40
C HIS A 108 -12.31 -25.61 4.22
N GLU A 109 -12.61 -25.85 5.49
CA GLU A 109 -13.22 -24.90 6.41
C GLU A 109 -12.35 -23.64 6.56
N LEU A 110 -11.04 -23.80 6.75
CA LEU A 110 -10.11 -22.68 6.81
C LEU A 110 -10.15 -21.87 5.51
N LYS A 111 -10.06 -22.54 4.35
CA LYS A 111 -10.08 -21.86 3.05
C LYS A 111 -11.39 -21.11 2.81
N GLN A 112 -12.53 -21.68 3.18
CA GLN A 112 -13.83 -21.01 3.04
C GLN A 112 -13.93 -19.83 4.00
N GLY A 113 -13.60 -20.01 5.28
CA GLY A 113 -13.64 -18.93 6.27
C GLY A 113 -12.72 -17.76 5.93
N TYR A 114 -11.53 -18.03 5.36
CA TYR A 114 -10.66 -16.95 4.86
C TYR A 114 -11.22 -16.29 3.60
N LYS A 115 -11.81 -17.05 2.68
CA LYS A 115 -12.42 -16.51 1.45
C LYS A 115 -13.58 -15.57 1.77
N GLU A 116 -14.44 -15.92 2.71
CA GLU A 116 -15.54 -15.08 3.19
C GLU A 116 -15.01 -13.79 3.80
N LYS A 117 -14.06 -13.88 4.74
CA LYS A 117 -13.41 -12.70 5.34
C LYS A 117 -12.77 -11.79 4.29
N LEU A 118 -12.15 -12.35 3.24
CA LEU A 118 -11.57 -11.57 2.16
C LEU A 118 -12.63 -10.82 1.34
N ILE A 119 -13.82 -11.41 1.14
CA ILE A 119 -14.94 -10.74 0.48
C ILE A 119 -15.42 -9.57 1.34
N ASP A 120 -15.63 -9.77 2.64
CA ASP A 120 -16.06 -8.72 3.57
C ASP A 120 -15.08 -7.55 3.62
N ILE A 121 -13.78 -7.85 3.73
CA ILE A 121 -12.71 -6.84 3.70
C ILE A 121 -12.72 -6.08 2.38
N ARG A 122 -12.87 -6.78 1.26
CA ARG A 122 -12.95 -6.16 -0.08
C ARG A 122 -14.16 -5.24 -0.19
N GLU A 123 -15.32 -5.67 0.31
CA GLU A 123 -16.54 -4.87 0.29
C GLU A 123 -16.45 -3.63 1.19
N GLU A 124 -15.87 -3.76 2.38
CA GLU A 124 -15.58 -2.65 3.28
C GLU A 124 -14.65 -1.62 2.60
N ILE A 125 -13.58 -2.08 1.97
CA ILE A 125 -12.67 -1.20 1.19
C ILE A 125 -13.43 -0.50 0.08
N LEU A 126 -14.29 -1.21 -0.66
CA LEU A 126 -15.09 -0.64 -1.75
C LEU A 126 -16.13 0.36 -1.24
N ARG A 127 -16.74 0.11 -0.08
CA ARG A 127 -17.69 1.00 0.59
C ARG A 127 -16.99 2.28 1.04
N LYS A 128 -15.86 2.17 1.75
CA LYS A 128 -15.03 3.34 2.14
C LYS A 128 -14.57 4.15 0.93
N ARG A 129 -14.22 3.49 -0.18
CA ARG A 129 -13.85 4.16 -1.44
C ARG A 129 -15.02 4.88 -2.11
N ARG A 130 -16.26 4.40 -1.94
CA ARG A 130 -17.47 5.02 -2.50
C ARG A 130 -18.03 6.13 -1.62
N ALA A 131 -17.87 6.04 -0.30
CA ALA A 131 -18.39 7.00 0.68
C ALA A 131 -17.93 8.45 0.49
N GLY A 132 -16.84 8.69 -0.26
CA GLY A 132 -16.34 10.03 -0.57
C GLY A 132 -16.73 10.57 -1.96
N LYS A 133 -17.52 9.84 -2.76
CA LYS A 133 -17.92 10.31 -4.10
C LYS A 133 -19.30 10.97 -4.04
N LEU A 134 -19.41 12.15 -4.65
CA LEU A 134 -20.71 12.78 -4.87
C LEU A 134 -21.56 11.90 -5.81
N PRO A 135 -22.89 11.90 -5.65
CA PRO A 135 -23.80 11.28 -6.60
C PRO A 135 -23.49 11.71 -8.05
N GLY A 136 -23.66 10.78 -9.00
CA GLY A 136 -23.36 11.05 -10.41
C GLY A 136 -24.15 12.25 -10.96
N ASP A 137 -25.42 12.32 -10.57
CA ASP A 137 -26.38 13.33 -11.04
C ASP A 137 -26.01 14.73 -10.54
N THR A 138 -25.64 14.88 -9.27
CA THR A 138 -25.23 16.17 -8.69
C THR A 138 -23.90 16.68 -9.26
N THR A 139 -23.04 15.76 -9.69
CA THR A 139 -21.76 16.11 -10.32
C THR A 139 -21.95 16.73 -11.70
N SER A 140 -23.06 16.49 -12.38
CA SER A 140 -23.34 17.07 -13.71
C SER A 140 -23.51 18.58 -13.65
N THR A 141 -24.30 19.08 -12.68
CA THR A 141 -24.52 20.51 -12.41
C THR A 141 -23.20 21.22 -12.08
N LEU A 142 -22.40 20.64 -11.19
CA LEU A 142 -21.08 21.19 -10.83
C LEU A 142 -20.14 21.27 -12.03
N LYS A 143 -20.17 20.28 -12.93
CA LYS A 143 -19.39 20.29 -14.18
C LYS A 143 -19.88 21.34 -15.17
N ALA A 144 -21.19 21.53 -15.30
CA ALA A 144 -21.77 22.56 -16.18
C ALA A 144 -21.30 23.95 -15.75
N TRP A 145 -21.40 24.26 -14.45
CA TRP A 145 -20.88 25.50 -13.91
C TRP A 145 -19.37 25.63 -14.17
N TRP A 146 -18.59 24.59 -13.89
CA TRP A 146 -17.15 24.58 -14.15
C TRP A 146 -16.79 24.91 -15.60
N GLN A 147 -17.48 24.32 -16.57
CA GLN A 147 -17.23 24.54 -17.99
C GLN A 147 -17.51 26.00 -18.38
N SER A 148 -18.61 26.57 -17.90
CA SER A 148 -18.93 27.99 -18.14
C SER A 148 -17.92 28.96 -17.50
N HIS A 149 -17.24 28.54 -16.42
CA HIS A 149 -16.26 29.34 -15.67
C HIS A 149 -14.83 28.81 -15.81
N ALA A 150 -14.49 28.15 -16.91
CA ALA A 150 -13.21 27.46 -17.07
C ALA A 150 -11.99 28.39 -16.96
N LYS A 151 -12.13 29.67 -17.34
CA LYS A 151 -11.06 30.68 -17.25
C LYS A 151 -10.74 31.07 -15.80
N TRP A 152 -11.78 31.19 -14.97
CA TRP A 152 -11.68 31.62 -13.56
C TRP A 152 -12.63 30.77 -12.70
N PRO A 153 -12.27 29.52 -12.36
CA PRO A 153 -13.15 28.57 -11.71
C PRO A 153 -13.22 28.78 -10.19
N TYR A 154 -13.62 29.98 -9.79
CA TYR A 154 -13.81 30.41 -8.41
C TYR A 154 -15.27 30.87 -8.24
N PRO A 155 -16.18 29.97 -7.80
CA PRO A 155 -17.57 30.35 -7.60
C PRO A 155 -17.70 31.39 -6.49
N THR A 156 -18.55 32.38 -6.74
CA THR A 156 -18.92 33.39 -5.74
C THR A 156 -19.78 32.75 -4.64
N GLU A 157 -20.03 33.47 -3.55
CA GLU A 157 -20.92 32.97 -2.49
C GLU A 157 -22.35 32.71 -3.02
N GLU A 158 -22.81 33.51 -3.97
CA GLU A 158 -24.13 33.33 -4.59
C GLU A 158 -24.16 32.13 -5.54
N ASP A 159 -23.09 31.91 -6.33
CA ASP A 159 -22.95 30.68 -7.13
C ASP A 159 -22.97 29.43 -6.24
N LYS A 160 -22.25 29.47 -5.12
CA LYS A 160 -22.22 28.36 -4.17
C LYS A 160 -23.61 28.11 -3.59
N ALA A 161 -24.35 29.15 -3.20
CA ALA A 161 -25.71 29.03 -2.69
C ALA A 161 -26.66 28.40 -3.71
N ARG A 162 -26.59 28.83 -4.98
CA ARG A 162 -27.36 28.24 -6.08
C ARG A 162 -27.02 26.78 -6.30
N LEU A 163 -25.73 26.44 -6.31
CA LEU A 163 -25.28 25.06 -6.46
C LEU A 163 -25.71 24.17 -5.28
N VAL A 164 -25.73 24.69 -4.04
CA VAL A 164 -26.31 23.98 -2.89
C VAL A 164 -27.79 23.68 -3.14
N GLN A 165 -28.55 24.68 -3.58
CA GLN A 165 -29.98 24.54 -3.83
C GLN A 165 -30.29 23.54 -4.94
N GLU A 166 -29.56 23.60 -6.06
CA GLU A 166 -29.77 22.73 -7.22
C GLU A 166 -29.29 21.29 -7.00
N THR A 167 -28.20 21.10 -6.26
CA THR A 167 -27.60 19.77 -6.07
C THR A 167 -28.01 19.09 -4.76
N GLY A 168 -28.58 19.83 -3.81
CA GLY A 168 -28.85 19.36 -2.45
C GLY A 168 -27.58 19.02 -1.64
N LEU A 169 -26.40 19.36 -2.15
CA LEU A 169 -25.13 19.10 -1.47
C LEU A 169 -24.84 20.16 -0.42
N GLN A 170 -24.14 19.76 0.63
CA GLN A 170 -23.66 20.71 1.62
C GLN A 170 -22.60 21.64 1.00
N LEU A 171 -22.58 22.89 1.43
CA LEU A 171 -21.59 23.90 0.99
C LEU A 171 -20.14 23.40 1.08
N LYS A 172 -19.80 22.67 2.15
CA LYS A 172 -18.48 22.04 2.34
C LYS A 172 -18.14 21.04 1.23
N GLN A 173 -19.12 20.24 0.79
CA GLN A 173 -18.93 19.26 -0.29
C GLN A 173 -18.68 19.97 -1.62
N ILE A 174 -19.40 21.06 -1.88
CA ILE A 174 -19.22 21.90 -3.07
C ILE A 174 -17.83 22.54 -3.07
N ASN A 175 -17.43 23.17 -1.96
CA ASN A 175 -16.09 23.76 -1.81
C ASN A 175 -14.98 22.74 -2.06
N ASN A 176 -15.08 21.56 -1.42
CA ASN A 176 -14.11 20.48 -1.60
C ASN A 176 -14.07 19.96 -3.04
N TRP A 177 -15.22 19.92 -3.71
CA TRP A 177 -15.27 19.53 -5.11
C TRP A 177 -14.52 20.52 -5.99
N PHE A 178 -14.76 21.82 -5.86
CA PHE A 178 -14.09 22.85 -6.66
C PHE A 178 -12.58 22.92 -6.39
N ILE A 179 -12.15 22.79 -5.13
CA ILE A 179 -10.72 22.70 -4.79
C ILE A 179 -10.08 21.51 -5.50
N ASN A 180 -10.68 20.32 -5.38
CA ASN A 180 -10.16 19.12 -6.03
C ASN A 180 -10.23 19.19 -7.55
N GLN A 181 -11.25 19.84 -8.11
CA GLN A 181 -11.42 20.01 -9.54
C GLN A 181 -10.34 20.94 -10.10
N ARG A 182 -10.04 22.07 -9.43
CA ARG A 182 -8.89 22.92 -9.79
C ARG A 182 -7.58 22.16 -9.76
N LYS A 183 -7.29 21.41 -8.69
CA LYS A 183 -6.07 20.59 -8.60
C LYS A 183 -5.89 19.62 -9.77
N ARG A 184 -6.99 19.02 -10.25
CA ARG A 184 -6.96 18.08 -11.40
C ARG A 184 -6.77 18.77 -12.74
N ASN A 185 -7.23 20.01 -12.91
CA ASN A 185 -7.24 20.71 -14.21
C ASN A 185 -6.10 21.73 -14.37
N TRP A 186 -5.46 22.19 -13.28
CA TRP A 186 -4.42 23.22 -13.31
C TRP A 186 -3.16 22.83 -14.10
N HIS A 187 -2.85 21.53 -14.21
CA HIS A 187 -1.66 21.05 -14.93
C HIS A 187 -1.97 20.47 -16.32
N SER A 188 -3.23 20.49 -16.75
CA SER A 188 -3.63 19.92 -18.03
C SER A 188 -3.66 21.02 -19.09
N ASN A 189 -2.48 21.44 -19.55
CA ASN A 189 -2.34 22.31 -20.71
C ASN A 189 -2.89 21.58 -21.97
N PRO A 190 -3.84 22.15 -22.74
CA PRO A 190 -4.42 21.49 -23.92
C PRO A 190 -3.56 21.61 -25.19
N SER A 191 -2.41 22.29 -25.16
CA SER A 191 -1.46 22.31 -26.29
C SER A 191 -0.43 21.17 -26.21
N SER A 192 -0.92 19.93 -26.26
CA SER A 192 -0.19 18.82 -26.89
C SER A 192 -1.20 17.74 -27.30
N SER A 193 -1.52 17.75 -28.57
CA SER A 193 -2.26 16.70 -29.26
C SER A 193 -1.60 15.33 -29.05
N THR A 194 -2.46 14.31 -28.94
CA THR A 194 -2.17 12.87 -29.04
C THR A 194 -1.21 12.27 -28.00
N SER A 195 -1.77 11.73 -26.90
CA SER A 195 -1.15 10.61 -26.21
C SER A 195 -2.21 9.71 -25.55
N VAL A 196 -2.38 8.55 -26.20
CA VAL A 196 -2.84 7.26 -25.71
C VAL A 196 -3.34 7.15 -24.25
N LYS A 197 -4.53 6.56 -24.12
CA LYS A 197 -5.07 5.96 -22.89
C LYS A 197 -4.07 4.96 -22.28
N THR A 198 -3.24 5.39 -21.34
CA THR A 198 -2.50 4.46 -20.49
C THR A 198 -3.37 4.06 -19.29
N LYS A 199 -3.97 2.87 -19.37
CA LYS A 199 -4.40 2.09 -18.21
C LYS A 199 -3.24 2.05 -17.21
N ARG A 200 -3.38 2.70 -16.05
CA ARG A 200 -2.47 2.49 -14.92
C ARG A 200 -2.62 1.05 -14.42
N LYS A 201 -1.85 0.11 -14.98
CA LYS A 201 -1.40 -1.07 -14.24
C LYS A 201 -0.52 -0.53 -13.12
N ARG A 202 -0.93 -0.74 -11.86
CA ARG A 202 -0.05 -0.56 -10.72
C ARG A 202 1.04 -1.61 -10.85
N TYR A 203 2.25 -1.21 -11.22
CA TYR A 203 3.42 -2.03 -10.97
C TYR A 203 3.74 -1.91 -9.49
N GLN A 204 3.70 -3.04 -8.79
CA GLN A 204 4.35 -3.19 -7.50
C GLN A 204 5.84 -2.91 -7.73
N ILE A 205 6.33 -1.83 -7.14
CA ILE A 205 7.76 -1.56 -7.03
C ILE A 205 8.29 -2.47 -5.92
N ASN A 206 8.74 -3.65 -6.32
CA ASN A 206 9.79 -4.34 -5.60
C ASN A 206 11.08 -3.58 -5.91
N LEU A 207 11.54 -2.73 -4.98
CA LEU A 207 12.93 -2.29 -5.00
C LEU A 207 13.72 -3.28 -4.14
N CYS A 208 14.33 -4.26 -4.81
CA CYS A 208 15.53 -4.89 -4.32
C CYS A 208 16.64 -4.61 -5.34
N THR A 209 17.84 -4.46 -4.79
CA THR A 209 19.14 -4.75 -5.41
C THR A 209 19.91 -3.58 -6.07
N SER A 210 20.92 -3.15 -5.30
CA SER A 210 22.28 -2.74 -5.69
C SER A 210 22.50 -1.39 -6.37
N VAL A 211 23.45 -0.61 -5.83
CA VAL A 211 24.87 -0.65 -6.26
C VAL A 211 25.66 0.36 -5.40
N ILE A 212 26.69 -0.17 -4.73
CA ILE A 212 27.92 0.43 -4.15
C ILE A 212 27.75 1.41 -2.99
#